data_AF-A0A1Q5H092-F1
#
_entry.id   AF-A0A1Q5H092-F1
#
_cell.length_a   1.000
_cell.length_b   1.000
_cell.length_c   1.000
_cell.angle_alpha   90.00
_cell.angle_beta   90.00
_cell.angle_gamma   90.00
#
_symmetry.space_group_name_H-M   'P 1'
#
loop_
_entity.id
_entity.type
_entity.pdbx_description
1 polymer ?
#
loop_
_entity_poly.entity_id
_entity_poly.type
_entity_poly.pdbx_seq_one_letter_code
_entity_poly.pdbx_strand_id
1 'polypeptide(L)'
;MDDPQARPHGGDGQFVRSLTTAQRDAEAARLRTQGWTYQRIADHLKFKQRADAYNAVKRVLDATVREAGEDIRALELERLDRLEAAANEVLERQHVTVSNGRVVSLNDAPLPDDGPVLAAIDRLLKIQERRARLLGLDAPAKAAITISPERAAALEQLVAELGE
;
A
#
# COMPACT_ATOMS: atom_id res chain seq x y z
N MET A 1 -29.28 -29.09 -23.72
CA MET A 1 -28.44 -28.69 -22.58
C MET A 1 -27.29 -27.90 -23.17
N ASP A 2 -27.40 -26.56 -23.14
CA ASP A 2 -26.40 -25.63 -23.70
C ASP A 2 -25.44 -25.19 -22.60
N ASP A 3 -24.14 -25.24 -22.91
CA ASP A 3 -23.04 -24.88 -22.01
C ASP A 3 -22.75 -23.35 -22.10
N PRO A 4 -22.88 -22.57 -21.01
CA PRO A 4 -22.86 -21.11 -21.04
C PRO A 4 -21.46 -20.46 -21.00
N GLN A 5 -20.38 -21.18 -21.36
CA GLN A 5 -19.01 -20.61 -21.43
C GLN A 5 -18.33 -20.67 -22.81
N ALA A 6 -19.10 -20.78 -23.89
CA ALA A 6 -18.55 -20.70 -25.24
C ALA A 6 -18.07 -19.26 -25.57
N ARG A 7 -16.74 -19.07 -25.62
CA ARG A 7 -16.12 -17.86 -26.17
C ARG A 7 -16.41 -17.79 -27.68
N PRO A 8 -16.76 -16.64 -28.25
CA PRO A 8 -17.11 -16.56 -29.67
C PRO A 8 -15.86 -16.78 -30.53
N HIS A 9 -15.87 -17.84 -31.33
CA HIS A 9 -14.88 -18.07 -32.38
C HIS A 9 -15.35 -17.42 -33.70
N GLY A 10 -14.50 -16.60 -34.31
CA GLY A 10 -14.70 -16.10 -35.68
C GLY A 10 -14.31 -17.17 -36.71
N GLY A 11 -15.02 -17.19 -37.84
CA GLY A 11 -15.03 -18.29 -38.81
C GLY A 11 -13.72 -18.64 -39.55
N ASP A 12 -12.61 -17.93 -39.34
CA ASP A 12 -11.41 -18.05 -40.20
C ASP A 12 -10.11 -18.39 -39.46
N GLY A 13 -10.15 -18.98 -38.26
CA GLY A 13 -8.98 -19.62 -37.63
C GLY A 13 -7.76 -18.72 -37.31
N GLN A 14 -7.82 -17.41 -37.57
CA GLN A 14 -6.76 -16.49 -37.19
C GLN A 14 -6.93 -16.07 -35.72
N PHE A 15 -5.94 -16.43 -34.90
CA PHE A 15 -5.82 -15.93 -33.53
C PHE A 15 -5.43 -14.45 -33.59
N VAL A 16 -6.42 -13.57 -33.71
CA VAL A 16 -6.19 -12.13 -33.55
C VAL A 16 -5.67 -11.95 -32.14
N ARG A 17 -4.37 -11.64 -31.98
CA ARG A 17 -3.76 -11.28 -30.69
C ARG A 17 -4.51 -10.05 -30.18
N SER A 18 -5.57 -10.27 -29.41
CA SER A 18 -6.23 -9.21 -28.69
C SER A 18 -5.22 -8.66 -27.69
N LEU A 19 -5.08 -7.34 -27.68
CA LEU A 19 -4.26 -6.66 -26.68
C LEU A 19 -4.71 -7.11 -25.29
N THR A 20 -3.75 -7.40 -24.42
CA THR A 20 -4.06 -7.66 -23.01
C THR A 20 -4.76 -6.44 -22.42
N THR A 21 -5.56 -6.62 -21.37
CA THR A 21 -6.26 -5.50 -20.72
C THR A 21 -5.31 -4.38 -20.34
N ALA A 22 -4.13 -4.70 -19.81
CA ALA A 22 -3.10 -3.71 -19.48
C ALA A 22 -2.57 -2.95 -20.71
N GLN A 23 -2.37 -3.64 -21.84
CA GLN A 23 -1.95 -2.99 -23.09
C GLN A 23 -3.05 -2.07 -23.65
N ARG A 24 -4.33 -2.48 -23.55
CA ARG A 24 -5.47 -1.64 -23.94
C ARG A 24 -5.60 -0.41 -23.05
N ASP A 25 -5.38 -0.56 -21.76
CA ASP A 25 -5.41 0.54 -20.80
C ASP A 25 -4.30 1.55 -21.09
N ALA A 26 -3.06 1.07 -21.32
CA ALA A 26 -1.93 1.90 -21.70
C ALA A 26 -2.18 2.65 -23.01
N GLU A 27 -2.74 1.99 -24.03
CA GLU A 27 -3.06 2.65 -25.31
C GLU A 27 -4.20 3.67 -25.16
N ALA A 28 -5.21 3.39 -24.32
CA ALA A 28 -6.26 4.36 -24.01
C ALA A 28 -5.68 5.63 -23.35
N ALA A 29 -4.74 5.47 -22.42
CA ALA A 29 -4.03 6.58 -21.79
C ALA A 29 -3.19 7.37 -22.81
N ARG A 30 -2.48 6.67 -23.71
CA ARG A 30 -1.69 7.31 -24.79
C ARG A 30 -2.56 8.16 -25.71
N LEU A 31 -3.68 7.61 -26.19
CA LEU A 31 -4.63 8.33 -27.04
C LEU A 31 -5.25 9.53 -26.31
N ARG A 32 -5.50 9.39 -25.00
CA ARG A 32 -6.00 10.51 -24.20
C ARG A 32 -5.00 11.66 -24.11
N THR A 33 -3.70 11.38 -23.97
CA THR A 33 -2.62 12.40 -24.01
C THR A 33 -2.56 13.12 -25.36
N GLN A 34 -2.91 12.45 -26.45
CA GLN A 34 -3.01 13.04 -27.79
C GLN A 34 -4.30 13.86 -28.00
N GLY A 35 -5.09 14.09 -26.95
CA GLY A 35 -6.29 14.92 -26.98
C GLY A 35 -7.57 14.20 -27.42
N TRP A 36 -7.54 12.88 -27.65
CA TRP A 36 -8.74 12.14 -28.08
C TRP A 36 -9.81 12.13 -26.99
N THR A 37 -11.08 12.30 -27.35
CA THR A 37 -12.21 12.19 -26.41
C THR A 37 -12.45 10.74 -26.00
N TYR A 38 -12.99 10.49 -24.80
CA TYR A 38 -13.27 9.13 -24.34
C TYR A 38 -14.21 8.35 -25.26
N GLN A 39 -15.14 9.03 -25.94
CA GLN A 39 -16.01 8.39 -26.92
C GLN A 39 -15.20 7.88 -28.11
N ARG A 40 -14.34 8.73 -28.68
CA ARG A 40 -13.48 8.36 -29.82
C ARG A 40 -12.48 7.26 -29.45
N ILE A 41 -11.98 7.27 -28.21
CA ILE A 41 -11.13 6.20 -27.68
C ILE A 41 -11.94 4.90 -27.53
N ALA A 42 -13.17 4.97 -27.04
CA ALA A 42 -14.03 3.80 -26.87
C ALA A 42 -14.33 3.14 -28.22
N ASP A 43 -14.69 3.93 -29.23
CA ASP A 43 -14.98 3.44 -30.57
C ASP A 43 -13.72 2.83 -31.21
N HIS A 44 -12.57 3.51 -31.08
CA HIS A 44 -11.29 3.06 -31.66
C HIS A 44 -10.77 1.77 -31.04
N LEU A 45 -10.79 1.67 -29.71
CA LEU A 45 -10.32 0.49 -28.97
C LEU A 45 -11.41 -0.57 -28.78
N LYS A 46 -12.56 -0.41 -29.42
CA LYS A 46 -13.72 -1.34 -29.34
C LYS A 46 -14.13 -1.63 -27.90
N PHE A 47 -14.20 -0.59 -27.08
CA PHE A 47 -14.84 -0.66 -25.76
C PHE A 47 -16.36 -0.66 -25.93
N LYS A 48 -17.08 -1.31 -25.01
CA LYS A 48 -18.54 -1.41 -25.09
C LYS A 48 -19.20 -0.07 -24.81
N GLN A 49 -18.59 0.72 -23.91
CA GLN A 49 -19.13 1.99 -23.46
C GLN A 49 -18.02 3.03 -23.33
N ARG A 50 -18.37 4.31 -23.49
CA ARG A 50 -17.48 5.45 -23.18
C ARG A 50 -16.87 5.35 -21.78
N ALA A 51 -17.64 4.86 -20.81
CA ALA A 51 -17.19 4.69 -19.42
C ALA A 51 -16.01 3.73 -19.30
N ASP A 52 -15.93 2.70 -20.15
CA ASP A 52 -14.83 1.72 -20.12
C ASP A 52 -13.50 2.36 -20.52
N ALA A 53 -13.52 3.27 -21.52
CA ALA A 53 -12.34 4.02 -21.93
C ALA A 53 -11.89 5.00 -20.84
N TYR A 54 -12.82 5.64 -20.14
CA TYR A 54 -12.49 6.46 -18.96
C TYR A 54 -11.85 5.62 -17.85
N ASN A 55 -12.44 4.47 -17.52
CA ASN A 55 -11.93 3.57 -16.48
C ASN A 55 -10.55 2.99 -16.84
N ALA A 56 -10.31 2.71 -18.12
CA ALA A 56 -9.01 2.28 -18.64
C ALA A 56 -7.92 3.33 -18.40
N VAL A 57 -8.17 4.59 -18.78
CA VAL A 57 -7.25 5.71 -18.52
C VAL A 57 -7.06 5.92 -17.01
N LYS A 58 -8.16 5.89 -16.24
CA LYS A 58 -8.11 6.04 -14.79
C LYS A 58 -7.24 4.96 -14.14
N ARG A 59 -7.33 3.69 -14.57
CA ARG A 59 -6.49 2.60 -14.06
C ARG A 59 -5.01 2.85 -14.30
N VAL A 60 -4.62 3.34 -15.48
CA VAL A 60 -3.22 3.70 -15.77
C VAL A 60 -2.75 4.81 -14.85
N LEU A 61 -3.54 5.90 -14.72
CA LEU A 61 -3.19 7.02 -13.84
C LEU A 61 -3.06 6.56 -12.37
N ASP A 62 -4.04 5.79 -11.88
CA ASP A 62 -4.02 5.25 -10.52
C ASP A 62 -2.82 4.30 -10.30
N ALA A 63 -2.47 3.49 -11.29
CA ALA A 63 -1.31 2.60 -11.24
C ALA A 63 0.01 3.39 -11.24
N THR A 64 0.15 4.41 -12.09
CA THR A 64 1.35 5.26 -12.12
C THR A 64 1.52 6.06 -10.82
N VAL A 65 0.43 6.59 -10.25
CA VAL A 65 0.46 7.26 -8.93
C VAL A 65 0.81 6.27 -7.83
N ARG A 66 0.32 5.03 -7.91
CA ARG A 66 0.65 3.97 -6.96
C ARG A 66 2.12 3.58 -7.05
N GLU A 67 2.63 3.32 -8.25
CA GLU A 67 4.04 2.96 -8.51
C GLU A 67 4.98 4.05 -7.99
N ALA A 68 4.73 5.33 -8.32
CA ALA A 68 5.51 6.44 -7.77
C ALA A 68 5.41 6.52 -6.23
N GLY A 69 4.26 6.19 -5.65
CA GLY A 69 4.09 6.08 -4.20
C GLY A 69 4.82 4.86 -3.60
N GLU A 70 4.90 3.75 -4.33
CA GLU A 70 5.64 2.54 -3.95
C GLU A 70 7.14 2.78 -4.01
N ASP A 71 7.67 3.49 -5.01
CA ASP A 71 9.08 3.90 -5.10
C ASP A 71 9.50 4.75 -3.89
N ILE A 72 8.65 5.70 -3.49
CA ILE A 72 8.89 6.53 -2.30
C ILE A 72 8.88 5.68 -1.03
N ARG A 73 7.94 4.73 -0.90
CA ARG A 73 7.91 3.80 0.25
C ARG A 73 9.15 2.91 0.27
N ALA A 74 9.59 2.40 -0.88
CA ALA A 74 10.78 1.56 -1.00
C ALA A 74 12.04 2.31 -0.56
N LEU A 75 12.23 3.55 -1.02
CA LEU A 75 13.36 4.40 -0.60
C LEU A 75 13.34 4.69 0.91
N GLU A 76 12.16 4.94 1.47
CA GLU A 76 12.02 5.18 2.90
C GLU A 76 12.28 3.91 3.72
N LEU A 77 11.85 2.73 3.24
CA LEU A 77 12.18 1.45 3.86
C LEU A 77 13.69 1.19 3.85
N GLU A 78 14.39 1.48 2.75
CA GLU A 78 15.86 1.37 2.68
C GLU A 78 16.56 2.30 3.69
N ARG A 79 16.04 3.50 3.91
CA ARG A 79 16.54 4.40 4.96
C ARG A 79 16.33 3.81 6.35
N LEU A 80 15.16 3.23 6.61
CA LEU A 80 14.86 2.58 7.88
C LEU A 80 15.75 1.35 8.10
N ASP A 81 16.02 0.54 7.06
CA ASP A 81 16.94 -0.60 7.12
C ASP A 81 18.36 -0.16 7.53
N ARG A 82 18.85 0.96 6.99
CA ARG A 82 20.16 1.52 7.38
C ARG A 82 20.20 1.99 8.84
N LEU A 83 19.13 2.61 9.34
CA LEU A 83 19.03 3.02 10.73
C LEU A 83 18.93 1.81 11.67
N GLU A 84 18.20 0.78 11.25
CA GLU A 84 18.05 -0.47 11.97
C GLU A 84 19.40 -1.20 12.08
N ALA A 85 20.15 -1.31 10.97
CA ALA A 85 21.50 -1.87 10.98
C ALA A 85 22.43 -1.14 11.95
N ALA A 86 22.43 0.20 11.92
CA ALA A 86 23.24 1.00 12.84
C ALA A 86 22.86 0.81 14.32
N ALA A 87 21.56 0.66 14.62
CA ALA A 87 21.11 0.38 15.98
C ALA A 87 21.46 -1.05 16.42
N ASN A 88 21.36 -2.03 15.52
CA ASN A 88 21.78 -3.41 15.79
C ASN A 88 23.29 -3.51 16.07
N GLU A 89 24.12 -2.75 15.35
CA GLU A 89 25.56 -2.66 15.68
C GLU A 89 25.81 -2.15 17.10
N VAL A 90 24.95 -1.24 17.61
CA VAL A 90 25.04 -0.81 19.00
C VAL A 90 24.65 -1.98 19.92
N LEU A 91 23.60 -2.74 19.63
CA LEU A 91 23.22 -3.89 20.48
C LEU A 91 24.32 -4.96 20.58
N GLU A 92 25.06 -5.20 19.50
CA GLU A 92 26.09 -6.25 19.45
C GLU A 92 27.42 -5.84 20.09
N ARG A 93 27.66 -4.54 20.25
CA ARG A 93 28.89 -4.03 20.87
C ARG A 93 28.87 -4.22 22.38
N GLN A 94 30.04 -4.53 22.95
CA GLN A 94 30.24 -4.43 24.39
C GLN A 94 30.40 -2.96 24.77
N HIS A 95 29.56 -2.48 25.68
CA HIS A 95 29.60 -1.11 26.19
C HIS A 95 30.14 -1.09 27.61
N VAL A 96 30.90 -0.04 27.91
CA VAL A 96 31.51 0.18 29.22
C VAL A 96 31.08 1.52 29.77
N THR A 97 30.94 1.60 31.09
CA THR A 97 30.53 2.84 31.75
C THR A 97 31.65 3.87 31.66
N VAL A 98 31.32 5.08 31.19
CA VAL A 98 32.24 6.23 31.15
C VAL A 98 31.71 7.35 32.03
N SER A 99 32.57 7.89 32.90
CA SER A 99 32.27 9.06 33.73
C SER A 99 33.37 10.11 33.57
N ASN A 100 33.00 11.35 33.24
CA ASN A 100 33.93 12.45 32.98
C ASN A 100 35.06 12.08 31.99
N GLY A 101 34.73 11.32 30.94
CA GLY A 101 35.68 10.87 29.91
C GLY A 101 36.63 9.76 30.33
N ARG A 102 36.43 9.14 31.50
CA ARG A 102 37.22 8.01 31.98
C ARG A 102 36.36 6.75 32.12
N VAL A 103 36.92 5.60 31.75
CA VAL A 103 36.26 4.29 31.93
C VAL A 103 36.18 3.97 33.42
N VAL A 104 34.98 3.64 33.89
CA VAL A 104 34.75 3.19 35.27
C VAL A 104 35.07 1.69 35.34
N SER A 105 35.84 1.28 36.34
CA SER A 105 36.24 -0.11 36.56
C SER A 105 35.89 -0.55 37.98
N LEU A 106 35.55 -1.83 38.14
CA LEU A 106 35.28 -2.49 39.41
C LEU A 106 36.14 -3.77 39.48
N ASN A 107 36.95 -3.93 40.53
CA ASN A 107 37.89 -5.05 40.69
C ASN A 107 38.80 -5.26 39.47
N ASP A 108 39.42 -4.18 38.98
CA ASP A 108 40.33 -4.17 37.81
C ASP A 108 39.69 -4.58 36.46
N ALA A 109 38.36 -4.74 36.42
CA ALA A 109 37.60 -4.99 35.20
C ALA A 109 36.73 -3.77 34.83
N PRO A 110 36.60 -3.41 33.53
CA PRO A 110 35.66 -2.38 33.10
C PRO A 110 34.23 -2.72 33.52
N LEU A 111 33.51 -1.73 34.08
CA LEU A 111 32.10 -1.89 34.44
C LEU A 111 31.25 -1.88 33.15
N PRO A 112 30.42 -2.90 32.90
CA PRO A 112 29.53 -2.92 31.73
C PRO A 112 28.44 -1.85 31.85
N ASP A 113 28.03 -1.29 30.70
CA ASP A 113 26.97 -0.27 30.62
C ASP A 113 25.87 -0.71 29.66
N ASP A 114 24.68 -0.97 30.18
CA ASP A 114 23.52 -1.33 29.36
C ASP A 114 22.78 -0.10 28.80
N GLY A 115 23.18 1.11 29.19
CA GLY A 115 22.54 2.36 28.75
C GLY A 115 22.48 2.52 27.23
N PRO A 116 23.61 2.38 26.50
CA PRO A 116 23.60 2.40 25.03
C PRO A 116 22.71 1.33 24.40
N VAL A 117 22.64 0.13 25.01
CA VAL A 117 21.80 -0.97 24.55
C VAL A 117 20.32 -0.61 24.67
N LEU A 118 19.89 -0.12 25.84
CA LEU A 118 18.51 0.32 26.07
C LEU A 118 18.12 1.47 25.13
N ALA A 119 19.03 2.43 24.92
CA ALA A 119 18.80 3.51 23.97
C ALA A 119 18.65 3.00 22.53
N ALA A 120 19.42 1.98 22.12
CA ALA A 120 19.29 1.36 20.80
C ALA A 120 17.95 0.62 20.63
N ILE A 121 17.49 -0.12 21.66
CA ILE A 121 16.16 -0.75 21.69
C ILE A 121 15.07 0.30 21.46
N ASP A 122 15.12 1.44 22.16
CA ASP A 122 14.15 2.53 21.97
C ASP A 122 14.16 3.09 20.54
N ARG A 123 15.33 3.17 19.89
CA ARG A 123 15.41 3.59 18.48
C ARG A 123 14.83 2.54 17.55
N LEU A 124 15.10 1.26 17.79
CA LEU A 124 14.55 0.15 17.01
C LEU A 124 13.03 0.11 17.08
N LEU A 125 12.44 0.29 18.27
CA LEU A 125 10.98 0.34 18.42
C LEU A 125 10.35 1.47 17.58
N LYS A 126 10.97 2.66 17.55
CA LYS A 126 10.52 3.79 16.73
C LYS A 126 10.66 3.53 15.23
N ILE A 127 11.74 2.87 14.82
CA ILE A 127 11.95 2.44 13.43
C ILE A 127 10.85 1.44 13.02
N GLN A 128 10.58 0.45 13.86
CA GLN A 128 9.55 -0.56 13.62
C GLN A 128 8.15 0.04 13.53
N GLU A 129 7.80 0.99 14.40
CA GLU A 129 6.53 1.71 14.34
C GLU A 129 6.38 2.47 13.00
N ARG A 130 7.45 3.14 12.56
CA ARG A 130 7.44 3.84 11.26
C ARG A 130 7.30 2.87 10.09
N ARG A 131 7.97 1.71 10.15
CA ARG A 131 7.89 0.65 9.15
C ARG A 131 6.47 0.07 9.06
N ALA A 132 5.86 -0.25 10.21
CA ALA A 132 4.50 -0.77 10.28
C ALA A 132 3.49 0.21 9.67
N ARG A 133 3.64 1.51 9.92
CA ARG A 133 2.82 2.56 9.30
C ARG A 133 2.99 2.65 7.78
N LEU A 134 4.22 2.54 7.26
CA LEU A 134 4.49 2.58 5.82
C LEU A 134 3.93 1.35 5.09
N LEU A 135 3.97 0.19 5.74
CA LEU A 135 3.44 -1.07 5.22
C LEU A 135 1.94 -1.24 5.48
N GLY A 136 1.32 -0.36 6.28
CA GLY A 136 -0.09 -0.45 6.65
C GLY A 136 -0.41 -1.58 7.63
N LEU A 137 0.58 -2.08 8.36
CA LEU A 137 0.43 -3.18 9.33
C LEU A 137 -0.32 -2.74 10.61
N ASP A 138 -0.34 -1.43 10.89
CA ASP A 138 -1.05 -0.83 12.03
C ASP A 138 -2.51 -0.47 11.71
N ALA A 139 -3.02 -0.84 10.52
CA ALA A 139 -4.39 -0.52 10.15
C ALA A 139 -5.37 -1.20 11.13
N PRO A 140 -6.35 -0.46 11.70
CA PRO A 140 -7.31 -1.05 12.62
C PRO A 140 -8.08 -2.16 11.90
N ALA A 141 -8.22 -3.32 12.56
CA ALA A 141 -9.11 -4.36 12.09
C ALA A 141 -10.50 -3.75 11.87
N LYS A 142 -11.04 -3.85 10.65
CA LYS A 142 -12.38 -3.34 10.35
C LYS A 142 -13.36 -3.99 11.30
N ALA A 143 -13.91 -3.22 12.24
CA ALA A 143 -14.97 -3.71 13.10
C ALA A 143 -16.18 -4.01 12.21
N ALA A 144 -16.59 -5.28 12.13
CA ALA A 144 -17.85 -5.65 11.54
C ALA A 144 -18.95 -5.15 12.49
N ILE A 145 -19.58 -4.02 12.16
CA ILE A 145 -20.73 -3.52 12.91
C ILE A 145 -21.93 -4.36 12.46
N THR A 146 -22.25 -5.40 13.23
CA THR A 146 -23.53 -6.11 13.09
C THR A 146 -24.60 -5.28 13.78
N ILE A 147 -25.48 -4.67 12.99
CA ILE A 147 -26.68 -4.00 13.53
C ILE A 147 -27.70 -5.09 13.85
N SER A 148 -28.11 -5.19 15.12
CA SER A 148 -29.20 -6.07 15.49
C SER A 148 -30.53 -5.55 14.92
N PRO A 149 -31.51 -6.42 14.61
CA PRO A 149 -32.81 -6.00 14.09
C PRO A 149 -33.50 -4.95 14.96
N GLU A 150 -33.37 -5.08 16.29
CA GLU A 150 -33.90 -4.15 17.28
C GLU A 150 -33.30 -2.74 17.16
N ARG A 151 -31.98 -2.65 16.91
CA ARG A 151 -31.30 -1.35 16.73
C ARG A 151 -31.63 -0.72 15.39
N ALA A 152 -31.88 -1.51 14.34
CA ALA A 152 -32.33 -1.00 13.06
C ALA A 152 -33.73 -0.38 13.18
N ALA A 153 -34.67 -1.06 13.85
CA ALA A 153 -36.02 -0.56 14.09
C ALA A 153 -36.03 0.72 14.94
N ALA A 154 -35.20 0.78 15.99
CA ALA A 154 -35.06 2.00 16.80
C ALA A 154 -34.50 3.18 16.00
N LEU A 155 -33.60 2.92 15.04
CA LEU A 155 -33.07 3.96 14.15
C LEU A 155 -34.16 4.54 13.24
N GLU A 156 -35.00 3.68 12.67
CA GLU A 156 -36.11 4.10 11.80
C GLU A 156 -37.12 4.96 12.56
N GLN A 157 -37.44 4.60 13.80
CA GLN A 157 -38.33 5.40 14.65
C GLN A 157 -37.74 6.78 14.96
N LEU A 158 -36.45 6.85 15.29
CA LEU A 158 -35.79 8.11 15.60
C LEU A 158 -35.70 9.04 14.37
N VAL A 159 -35.49 8.47 13.18
CA VAL A 159 -35.47 9.21 11.92
C VAL A 159 -36.87 9.75 11.57
N ALA A 160 -37.93 9.00 11.90
CA ALA A 160 -39.30 9.47 11.72
C ALA A 160 -39.64 10.63 12.69
N GLU A 161 -39.23 10.54 13.96
CA GLU A 161 -39.48 11.60 14.96
C GLU A 161 -38.69 12.90 14.70
N LEU A 162 -37.49 12.81 14.12
CA LEU A 162 -36.66 13.98 13.78
C LEU A 162 -36.97 14.57 12.40
N GLY A 163 -37.82 13.89 11.61
CA GLY A 163 -38.24 14.29 10.28
C GLY A 163 -39.57 15.05 10.23
N GLU A 164 -40.26 15.21 11.36
CA GLU A 164 -41.41 16.09 11.56
C GLU A 164 -41.01 17.40 12.27
#